data_AF-A0A955U5L9-F1
#
_entry.id   AF-A0A955U5L9-F1
#
_cell.length_a   1.000
_cell.length_b   1.000
_cell.length_c   1.000
_cell.angle_alpha   90.00
_cell.angle_beta   90.00
_cell.angle_gamma   90.00
#
_symmetry.space_group_name_H-M   'P 1'
#
loop_
_entity.id
_entity.type
_entity.pdbx_description
1 polymer ?
#
loop_
_entity_poly.entity_id
_entity_poly.type
_entity_poly.pdbx_seq_one_letter_code
_entity_poly.pdbx_strand_id
1 'polypeptide(L)'
;MWCAVTRTYLDHAATSPLLPEVDAAMAPWRGRPVNPSSVHQEGRRAADALEEARADVARLVGRPPAGIVFCSGATEANHSAIRGLASLGHRRIAAAGIEHPSVHAALQAARVEVVSLAVGADGIIEVTVGDATALVCQAVNHETGVIQPIAEALATGLPVHVDATAAAGRVELALADAATVALTAHKLGGPVGIGALSLCDGDGFPALIGGAQERGRRGGTPDVIGAVGFAAACRAAIQRAEVASEHRRRLDDHLRSGLTALGAAPVGAWARTAPGTTCFTLPGILGETVVQALDLAGYAVSSGAACASGSVGPSPVLTAMGHAEPRGAVRVSAGPGTTRDEIDGLLAALGAFLARRSASY
;
A
#
# COMPACT_ATOMS: atom_id res chain seq x y z
N MET A 1 17.40 24.54 0.24
CA MET A 1 18.02 24.27 -1.07
C MET A 1 18.60 22.87 -1.00
N TRP A 2 17.99 21.88 -1.64
CA TRP A 2 18.46 20.49 -1.62
C TRP A 2 19.72 20.41 -2.48
N CYS A 3 20.86 20.04 -1.90
CA CYS A 3 22.13 19.98 -2.63
C CYS A 3 22.08 18.86 -3.67
N ALA A 4 22.49 19.16 -4.90
CA ALA A 4 22.39 18.29 -6.06
C ALA A 4 23.45 17.17 -6.04
N VAL A 5 23.21 16.13 -5.25
CA VAL A 5 23.43 14.78 -5.75
C VAL A 5 22.15 14.45 -6.52
N THR A 6 22.25 14.03 -7.78
CA THR A 6 21.09 13.53 -8.54
C THR A 6 20.55 12.32 -7.77
N ARG A 7 19.50 12.53 -6.96
CA ARG A 7 18.97 11.53 -6.04
C ARG A 7 18.03 10.61 -6.79
N THR A 8 18.34 9.32 -6.79
CA THR A 8 17.47 8.28 -7.33
C THR A 8 16.48 7.83 -6.26
N TYR A 9 15.18 7.92 -6.55
CA TYR A 9 14.13 7.53 -5.61
C TYR A 9 13.60 6.13 -5.91
N LEU A 10 13.84 5.17 -5.01
CA LEU A 10 13.43 3.77 -5.13
C LEU A 10 12.65 3.30 -3.88
N ASP A 11 11.84 4.18 -3.31
CA ASP A 11 10.95 3.89 -2.18
C ASP A 11 9.46 4.12 -2.50
N HIS A 12 9.07 3.80 -3.73
CA HIS A 12 7.70 3.96 -4.23
C HIS A 12 6.63 3.15 -3.47
N ALA A 13 7.02 2.11 -2.72
CA ALA A 13 6.10 1.35 -1.86
C ALA A 13 5.73 2.07 -0.55
N ALA A 14 6.56 3.02 -0.10
CA ALA A 14 6.23 3.92 1.00
C ALA A 14 5.31 5.06 0.52
N THR A 15 5.75 5.80 -0.49
CA THR A 15 4.97 6.85 -1.15
C THR A 15 5.51 7.10 -2.56
N SER A 16 4.73 7.70 -3.45
CA SER A 16 5.21 8.10 -4.78
C SER A 16 5.13 9.62 -4.96
N PRO A 17 6.01 10.22 -5.79
CA PRO A 17 5.86 11.60 -6.22
C PRO A 17 4.50 11.83 -6.87
N LEU A 18 3.95 13.04 -6.68
CA LEU A 18 2.72 13.45 -7.35
C LEU A 18 2.96 13.45 -8.87
N LEU A 19 2.09 12.76 -9.61
CA LEU A 19 2.20 12.72 -11.07
C LEU A 19 1.86 14.09 -11.68
N PRO A 20 2.53 14.51 -12.77
CA PRO A 20 2.24 15.80 -13.41
C PRO A 20 0.77 15.96 -13.82
N GLU A 21 0.15 14.92 -14.38
CA GLU A 21 -1.26 14.94 -14.76
C GLU A 21 -2.22 14.98 -13.56
N VAL A 22 -1.78 14.49 -12.39
CA VAL A 22 -2.54 14.60 -11.15
C VAL A 22 -2.48 16.04 -10.64
N ASP A 23 -1.30 16.66 -10.61
CA ASP A 23 -1.16 18.06 -10.22
C ASP A 23 -1.99 18.97 -11.13
N ALA A 24 -1.93 18.73 -12.45
CA ALA A 24 -2.73 19.44 -13.44
C ALA A 24 -4.24 19.28 -13.22
N ALA A 25 -4.71 18.09 -12.82
CA ALA A 25 -6.12 17.86 -12.51
C ALA A 25 -6.57 18.58 -11.23
N MET A 26 -5.70 18.70 -10.23
CA MET A 26 -5.99 19.37 -8.96
C MET A 26 -5.92 20.90 -9.07
N ALA A 27 -5.04 21.42 -9.92
CA ALA A 27 -4.74 22.86 -10.00
C ALA A 27 -5.98 23.76 -10.18
N PRO A 28 -6.97 23.44 -11.04
CA PRO A 28 -8.17 24.27 -11.21
C PRO A 28 -9.00 24.46 -9.94
N TRP A 29 -8.90 23.56 -8.97
CA TRP A 29 -9.70 23.59 -7.75
C TRP A 29 -9.05 24.41 -6.62
N ARG A 30 -7.76 24.71 -6.74
CA ARG A 30 -7.01 25.46 -5.71
C ARG A 30 -7.53 26.90 -5.60
N GLY A 31 -7.72 27.37 -4.37
CA GLY A 31 -8.17 28.73 -4.07
C GLY A 31 -9.66 29.01 -4.37
N ARG A 32 -10.44 28.01 -4.77
CA ARG A 32 -11.89 28.14 -4.98
C ARG A 32 -12.68 27.79 -3.72
N PRO A 33 -13.89 28.33 -3.53
CA PRO A 33 -14.81 27.86 -2.49
C PRO A 33 -15.37 26.48 -2.91
N VAL A 34 -14.83 25.42 -2.34
CA VAL A 34 -15.21 24.04 -2.68
C VAL A 34 -15.94 23.40 -1.50
N ASN A 35 -17.27 23.40 -1.54
CA ASN A 35 -18.12 22.69 -0.59
C ASN A 35 -19.25 21.96 -1.33
N PRO A 36 -19.18 20.62 -1.48
CA PRO A 36 -20.19 19.86 -2.21
C PRO A 36 -21.55 19.80 -1.52
N SER A 37 -21.67 20.24 -0.27
CA SER A 37 -22.96 20.33 0.44
C SER A 37 -23.73 21.61 0.11
N SER A 38 -23.12 22.57 -0.57
CA SER A 38 -23.78 23.81 -0.94
C SER A 38 -24.70 23.65 -2.15
N VAL A 39 -25.88 24.27 -2.10
CA VAL A 39 -26.86 24.20 -3.20
C VAL A 39 -26.60 25.18 -4.35
N HIS A 40 -25.67 26.12 -4.23
CA HIS A 40 -25.31 27.08 -5.28
C HIS A 40 -24.42 26.44 -6.36
N GLN A 41 -24.09 27.19 -7.43
CA GLN A 41 -23.42 26.65 -8.62
C GLN A 41 -22.05 26.00 -8.31
N GLU A 42 -21.24 26.64 -7.47
CA GLU A 42 -19.92 26.14 -7.06
C GLU A 42 -20.04 24.85 -6.25
N GLY A 43 -21.04 24.76 -5.36
CA GLY A 43 -21.30 23.55 -4.59
C GLY A 43 -21.76 22.38 -5.45
N ARG A 44 -22.66 22.63 -6.41
CA ARG A 44 -23.07 21.61 -7.39
C ARG A 44 -21.90 21.10 -8.22
N ARG A 45 -21.04 22.01 -8.73
CA ARG A 45 -19.82 21.62 -9.45
C ARG A 45 -18.88 20.78 -8.60
N ALA A 46 -18.72 21.12 -7.31
CA ALA A 46 -17.91 20.35 -6.37
C ALA A 46 -18.50 18.96 -6.10
N ALA A 47 -19.83 18.85 -6.01
CA ALA A 47 -20.52 17.58 -5.86
C ALA A 47 -20.37 16.70 -7.12
N ASP A 48 -20.53 17.27 -8.31
CA ASP A 48 -20.34 16.57 -9.58
C ASP A 48 -18.92 15.98 -9.67
N ALA A 49 -17.89 16.80 -9.38
CA ALA A 49 -16.50 16.36 -9.39
C ALA A 49 -16.19 15.28 -8.34
N LEU A 50 -16.84 15.32 -7.18
CA LEU A 50 -16.71 14.29 -6.16
C LEU A 50 -17.30 12.95 -6.63
N GLU A 51 -18.44 12.96 -7.30
CA GLU A 51 -19.07 11.74 -7.83
C GLU A 51 -18.33 11.19 -9.07
N GLU A 52 -17.79 12.05 -9.93
CA GLU A 52 -16.88 11.63 -11.01
C GLU A 52 -15.62 10.97 -10.43
N ALA A 53 -15.03 11.58 -9.41
CA ALA A 53 -13.88 11.01 -8.72
C ALA A 53 -14.19 9.65 -8.11
N ARG A 54 -15.39 9.52 -7.52
CA ARG A 54 -15.89 8.27 -6.96
C ARG A 54 -15.96 7.16 -8.01
N ALA A 55 -16.46 7.48 -9.21
CA ALA A 55 -16.55 6.53 -10.31
C ALA A 55 -15.17 6.03 -10.78
N ASP A 56 -14.17 6.91 -10.83
CA ASP A 56 -12.81 6.54 -11.23
C ASP A 56 -12.10 5.67 -10.21
N VAL A 57 -12.25 5.96 -8.91
CA VAL A 57 -11.73 5.10 -7.83
C VAL A 57 -12.41 3.74 -7.85
N ALA A 58 -13.73 3.69 -8.07
CA ALA A 58 -14.49 2.45 -8.14
C ALA A 58 -14.04 1.57 -9.33
N ARG A 59 -13.73 2.20 -10.47
CA ARG A 59 -13.24 1.50 -11.66
C ARG A 59 -11.90 0.80 -11.40
N LEU A 60 -11.00 1.41 -10.63
CA LEU A 60 -9.69 0.83 -10.31
C LEU A 60 -9.80 -0.52 -9.60
N VAL A 61 -10.84 -0.70 -8.78
CA VAL A 61 -11.08 -1.94 -8.00
C VAL A 61 -12.20 -2.81 -8.57
N GLY A 62 -12.82 -2.40 -9.69
CA GLY A 62 -13.91 -3.15 -10.32
C GLY A 62 -15.18 -3.24 -9.46
N ARG A 63 -15.53 -2.18 -8.73
CA ARG A 63 -16.67 -2.16 -7.79
C ARG A 63 -17.66 -1.03 -8.07
N PRO A 64 -18.89 -1.07 -7.53
CA PRO A 64 -19.86 0.01 -7.72
C PRO A 64 -19.39 1.33 -7.07
N PRO A 65 -19.54 2.49 -7.76
CA PRO A 65 -19.22 3.79 -7.18
C PRO A 65 -19.98 4.09 -5.90
N ALA A 66 -21.20 3.57 -5.76
CA ALA A 66 -22.03 3.76 -4.57
C ALA A 66 -21.42 3.17 -3.28
N GLY A 67 -20.48 2.23 -3.40
CA GLY A 67 -19.77 1.63 -2.27
C GLY A 67 -18.53 2.42 -1.84
N ILE A 68 -18.04 3.37 -2.62
CA ILE A 68 -16.83 4.13 -2.30
C ILE A 68 -17.15 5.19 -1.26
N VAL A 69 -16.34 5.25 -0.20
CA VAL A 69 -16.36 6.26 0.86
C VAL A 69 -14.98 6.90 0.93
N PHE A 70 -14.88 8.20 0.68
CA PHE A 70 -13.61 8.91 0.80
C PHE A 70 -13.23 9.12 2.28
N CYS A 71 -11.95 8.94 2.57
CA CYS A 71 -11.37 9.09 3.90
C CYS A 71 -9.98 9.75 3.80
N SER A 72 -9.30 10.01 4.92
CA SER A 72 -8.00 10.69 4.94
C SER A 72 -6.82 9.82 4.47
N GLY A 73 -7.07 8.55 4.16
CA GLY A 73 -6.04 7.58 3.79
C GLY A 73 -6.40 6.16 4.22
N ALA A 74 -5.51 5.22 3.91
CA ALA A 74 -5.74 3.81 4.20
C ALA A 74 -5.79 3.47 5.69
N THR A 75 -5.08 4.20 6.55
CA THR A 75 -5.18 4.00 8.00
C THR A 75 -6.61 4.25 8.49
N GLU A 76 -7.25 5.35 8.06
CA GLU A 76 -8.66 5.61 8.37
C GLU A 76 -9.57 4.53 7.79
N ALA A 77 -9.31 4.07 6.56
CA ALA A 77 -10.08 3.01 5.90
C ALA A 77 -9.99 1.66 6.62
N ASN A 78 -8.79 1.22 7.01
CA ASN A 78 -8.54 -0.03 7.74
C ASN A 78 -9.22 -0.02 9.11
N HIS A 79 -9.05 1.07 9.88
CA HIS A 79 -9.74 1.24 11.16
C HIS A 79 -11.26 1.21 11.00
N SER A 80 -11.76 1.86 9.97
CA SER A 80 -13.17 1.94 9.64
C SER A 80 -13.76 0.58 9.28
N ALA A 81 -13.06 -0.19 8.45
CA ALA A 81 -13.46 -1.54 8.07
C ALA A 81 -13.53 -2.48 9.28
N ILE A 82 -12.47 -2.53 10.07
CA ILE A 82 -12.37 -3.47 11.19
C ILE A 82 -13.35 -3.11 12.31
N ARG A 83 -13.50 -1.82 12.62
CA ARG A 83 -14.53 -1.37 13.57
C ARG A 83 -15.93 -1.67 13.05
N GLY A 84 -16.20 -1.47 11.76
CA GLY A 84 -17.50 -1.78 11.17
C GLY A 84 -17.83 -3.27 11.25
N LEU A 85 -16.88 -4.15 10.94
CA LEU A 85 -17.03 -5.61 11.15
C LEU A 85 -17.32 -5.94 12.61
N ALA A 86 -16.58 -5.36 13.56
CA ALA A 86 -16.81 -5.58 14.99
C ALA A 86 -18.20 -5.11 15.44
N SER A 87 -18.67 -3.95 14.95
CA SER A 87 -19.99 -3.40 15.22
C SER A 87 -21.13 -4.24 14.62
N LEU A 88 -20.87 -4.99 13.55
CA LEU A 88 -21.80 -5.98 12.98
C LEU A 88 -21.80 -7.32 13.73
N GLY A 89 -21.01 -7.46 14.81
CA GLY A 89 -20.98 -8.65 15.65
C GLY A 89 -19.83 -9.62 15.34
N HIS A 90 -18.95 -9.31 14.38
CA HIS A 90 -17.77 -10.12 14.10
C HIS A 90 -16.70 -9.90 15.18
N ARG A 91 -16.67 -10.77 16.19
CA ARG A 91 -15.78 -10.64 17.36
C ARG A 91 -14.54 -11.51 17.30
N ARG A 92 -14.50 -12.50 16.42
CA ARG A 92 -13.33 -13.34 16.13
C ARG A 92 -12.90 -13.05 14.70
N ILE A 93 -11.76 -12.39 14.49
CA ILE A 93 -11.30 -11.96 13.17
C ILE A 93 -9.98 -12.65 12.84
N ALA A 94 -9.93 -13.35 11.72
CA ALA A 94 -8.71 -13.94 11.21
C ALA A 94 -7.80 -12.86 10.61
N ALA A 95 -6.52 -12.83 11.00
CA ALA A 95 -5.52 -11.93 10.45
C ALA A 95 -4.11 -12.52 10.61
N ALA A 96 -3.19 -12.15 9.72
CA ALA A 96 -1.80 -12.60 9.77
C ALA A 96 -0.89 -11.61 10.53
N GLY A 97 0.22 -12.10 11.08
CA GLY A 97 1.22 -11.24 11.71
C GLY A 97 1.87 -10.22 10.75
N ILE A 98 1.81 -10.48 9.45
CA ILE A 98 2.38 -9.64 8.40
C ILE A 98 1.54 -8.41 8.02
N GLU A 99 0.32 -8.27 8.55
CA GLU A 99 -0.57 -7.14 8.24
C GLU A 99 0.06 -5.77 8.51
N HIS A 100 -0.42 -4.73 7.83
CA HIS A 100 0.08 -3.37 8.04
C HIS A 100 -0.14 -2.92 9.50
N PRO A 101 0.75 -2.13 10.12
CA PRO A 101 0.57 -1.65 11.50
C PRO A 101 -0.79 -0.99 11.79
N SER A 102 -1.42 -0.35 10.80
CA SER A 102 -2.79 0.19 10.97
C SER A 102 -3.86 -0.89 11.16
N VAL A 103 -3.70 -2.07 10.54
CA VAL A 103 -4.62 -3.20 10.71
C VAL A 103 -4.46 -3.76 12.12
N HIS A 104 -3.22 -3.98 12.56
CA HIS A 104 -2.93 -4.43 13.94
C HIS A 104 -3.51 -3.47 14.98
N ALA A 105 -3.25 -2.17 14.81
CA ALA A 105 -3.80 -1.13 15.69
C ALA A 105 -5.34 -1.09 15.66
N ALA A 106 -5.96 -1.31 14.50
CA ALA A 106 -7.41 -1.36 14.36
C ALA A 106 -8.03 -2.58 15.05
N LEU A 107 -7.44 -3.77 14.90
CA LEU A 107 -7.87 -4.99 15.58
C LEU A 107 -7.81 -4.82 17.10
N GLN A 108 -6.70 -4.27 17.60
CA GLN A 108 -6.54 -3.95 19.02
C GLN A 108 -7.57 -2.92 19.51
N ALA A 109 -7.75 -1.82 18.78
CA ALA A 109 -8.70 -0.77 19.13
C ALA A 109 -10.15 -1.27 19.13
N ALA A 110 -10.50 -2.19 18.22
CA ALA A 110 -11.82 -2.81 18.13
C ALA A 110 -12.09 -3.85 19.24
N ARG A 111 -11.05 -4.28 19.99
CA ARG A 111 -11.15 -5.27 21.07
C ARG A 111 -11.83 -6.58 20.60
N VAL A 112 -11.41 -7.04 19.42
CA VAL A 112 -11.79 -8.34 18.86
C VAL A 112 -10.75 -9.40 19.25
N GLU A 113 -11.16 -10.66 19.27
CA GLU A 113 -10.27 -11.81 19.37
C GLU A 113 -9.63 -12.04 17.99
N VAL A 114 -8.30 -12.11 17.93
CA VAL A 114 -7.57 -12.32 16.67
C VAL A 114 -7.25 -13.80 16.52
N VAL A 115 -7.79 -14.41 15.46
CA VAL A 115 -7.40 -15.76 15.02
C VAL A 115 -6.18 -15.59 14.13
N SER A 116 -5.00 -15.97 14.65
CA SER A 116 -3.73 -15.74 13.94
C SER A 116 -3.59 -16.71 12.76
N LEU A 117 -3.49 -16.17 11.54
CA LEU A 117 -3.18 -16.95 10.35
C LEU A 117 -1.67 -17.25 10.30
N ALA A 118 -1.34 -18.50 9.98
CA ALA A 118 0.05 -18.91 9.76
C ALA A 118 0.62 -18.24 8.50
N VAL A 119 1.92 -17.96 8.51
CA VAL A 119 2.64 -17.37 7.38
C VAL A 119 3.87 -18.22 7.11
N GLY A 120 4.04 -18.63 5.86
CA GLY A 120 5.23 -19.33 5.42
C GLY A 120 6.48 -18.44 5.40
N ALA A 121 7.65 -19.05 5.34
CA ALA A 121 8.92 -18.33 5.12
C ALA A 121 8.97 -17.62 3.75
N ASP A 122 8.11 -18.05 2.81
CA ASP A 122 7.87 -17.40 1.53
C ASP A 122 6.98 -16.14 1.64
N GLY A 123 6.45 -15.83 2.82
CA GLY A 123 5.62 -14.67 3.09
C GLY A 123 4.17 -14.82 2.67
N ILE A 124 3.71 -16.05 2.38
CA ILE A 124 2.35 -16.33 1.95
C ILE A 124 1.55 -16.85 3.15
N ILE A 125 0.34 -16.32 3.34
CA ILE A 125 -0.56 -16.78 4.40
C ILE A 125 -1.18 -18.14 4.06
N GLU A 126 -1.42 -18.95 5.09
CA GLU A 126 -2.31 -20.11 4.99
C GLU A 126 -3.73 -19.69 5.38
N VAL A 127 -4.69 -19.81 4.47
CA VAL A 127 -6.09 -19.39 4.70
C VAL A 127 -6.87 -20.46 5.47
N THR A 128 -6.42 -20.73 6.70
CA THR A 128 -7.12 -21.62 7.65
C THR A 128 -7.80 -20.78 8.72
N VAL A 129 -9.08 -20.48 8.51
CA VAL A 129 -9.81 -19.47 9.29
C VAL A 129 -10.43 -19.99 10.59
N GLY A 130 -10.43 -21.31 10.82
CA GLY A 130 -10.97 -21.91 12.05
C GLY A 130 -12.43 -21.48 12.30
N ASP A 131 -12.70 -20.99 13.51
CA ASP A 131 -13.99 -20.43 13.93
C ASP A 131 -14.05 -18.90 13.85
N ALA A 132 -13.19 -18.29 13.03
CA ALA A 132 -13.25 -16.86 12.75
C ALA A 132 -14.59 -16.51 12.09
N THR A 133 -15.08 -15.33 12.44
CA THR A 133 -16.35 -14.77 11.97
C THR A 133 -16.17 -13.74 10.85
N ALA A 134 -14.95 -13.28 10.62
CA ALA A 134 -14.53 -12.40 9.53
C ALA A 134 -13.02 -12.57 9.29
N LEU A 135 -12.51 -12.05 8.18
CA LEU A 135 -11.09 -12.12 7.83
C LEU A 135 -10.57 -10.76 7.36
N VAL A 136 -9.33 -10.45 7.73
CA VAL A 136 -8.57 -9.30 7.25
C VAL A 136 -7.33 -9.81 6.53
N CYS A 137 -7.07 -9.30 5.33
CA CYS A 137 -5.90 -9.69 4.54
C CYS A 137 -5.41 -8.53 3.68
N GLN A 138 -4.13 -8.20 3.76
CA GLN A 138 -3.51 -7.35 2.75
C GLN A 138 -3.36 -8.10 1.43
N ALA A 139 -3.68 -7.46 0.31
CA ALA A 139 -3.57 -8.11 -0.99
C ALA A 139 -2.12 -8.28 -1.47
N VAL A 140 -1.27 -7.33 -1.12
CA VAL A 140 0.17 -7.36 -1.38
C VAL A 140 0.86 -6.92 -0.11
N ASN A 141 1.88 -7.67 0.32
CA ASN A 141 2.63 -7.28 1.49
C ASN A 141 3.40 -5.99 1.22
N HIS A 142 3.17 -4.99 2.07
CA HIS A 142 3.76 -3.67 1.90
C HIS A 142 5.29 -3.67 1.98
N GLU A 143 5.89 -4.64 2.68
CA GLU A 143 7.34 -4.75 2.89
C GLU A 143 8.02 -5.67 1.89
N THR A 144 7.55 -6.91 1.75
CA THR A 144 8.16 -7.92 0.87
C THR A 144 7.69 -7.83 -0.57
N GLY A 145 6.53 -7.21 -0.80
CA GLY A 145 5.84 -7.20 -2.09
C GLY A 145 5.10 -8.49 -2.41
N VAL A 146 5.11 -9.51 -1.55
CA VAL A 146 4.47 -10.81 -1.81
C VAL A 146 2.96 -10.66 -1.95
N ILE A 147 2.40 -11.19 -3.04
CA ILE A 147 0.97 -11.21 -3.36
C ILE A 147 0.30 -12.33 -2.55
N GLN A 148 -0.70 -11.96 -1.76
CA GLN A 148 -1.45 -12.89 -0.92
C GLN A 148 -2.58 -13.59 -1.70
N PRO A 149 -3.02 -14.79 -1.26
CA PRO A 149 -4.05 -15.57 -1.92
C PRO A 149 -5.47 -15.01 -1.65
N ILE A 150 -5.78 -13.83 -2.20
CA ILE A 150 -7.07 -13.16 -1.98
C ILE A 150 -8.25 -14.00 -2.47
N ALA A 151 -8.10 -14.75 -3.58
CA ALA A 151 -9.16 -15.64 -4.06
C ALA A 151 -9.53 -16.72 -3.02
N GLU A 152 -8.53 -17.30 -2.35
CA GLU A 152 -8.76 -18.29 -1.29
C GLU A 152 -9.40 -17.63 -0.06
N ALA A 153 -8.95 -16.43 0.31
CA ALA A 153 -9.56 -15.65 1.39
C ALA A 153 -11.05 -15.38 1.16
N LEU A 154 -11.42 -14.97 -0.07
CA LEU A 154 -12.82 -14.73 -0.45
C LEU A 154 -13.64 -16.03 -0.52
N ALA A 155 -13.04 -17.13 -0.97
CA ALA A 155 -13.70 -18.44 -1.05
C ALA A 155 -14.09 -19.04 0.30
N THR A 156 -13.60 -18.48 1.43
CA THR A 156 -14.03 -18.89 2.77
C THR A 156 -15.50 -18.58 3.07
N GLY A 157 -16.12 -17.66 2.32
CA GLY A 157 -17.49 -17.20 2.56
C GLY A 157 -17.64 -16.26 3.77
N LEU A 158 -16.56 -15.97 4.50
CA LEU A 158 -16.55 -14.97 5.56
C LEU A 158 -16.54 -13.55 4.97
N PRO A 159 -17.04 -12.54 5.71
CA PRO A 159 -16.78 -11.15 5.35
C PRO A 159 -15.28 -10.86 5.37
N VAL A 160 -14.73 -10.50 4.20
CA VAL A 160 -13.31 -10.19 4.04
C VAL A 160 -13.07 -8.69 3.90
N HIS A 161 -12.23 -8.13 4.78
CA HIS A 161 -11.60 -6.83 4.55
C HIS A 161 -10.26 -7.03 3.83
N VAL A 162 -10.11 -6.37 2.68
CA VAL A 162 -8.87 -6.40 1.89
C VAL A 162 -8.14 -5.05 2.01
N ASP A 163 -6.92 -5.06 2.56
CA ASP A 163 -6.00 -3.91 2.43
C ASP A 163 -5.33 -3.98 1.05
N ALA A 164 -5.82 -3.19 0.10
CA ALA A 164 -5.33 -3.16 -1.27
C ALA A 164 -4.27 -2.06 -1.51
N THR A 165 -3.73 -1.44 -0.46
CA THR A 165 -2.86 -0.25 -0.60
C THR A 165 -1.60 -0.48 -1.40
N ALA A 166 -0.97 -1.65 -1.24
CA ALA A 166 0.22 -2.03 -2.00
C ALA A 166 -0.13 -2.72 -3.33
N ALA A 167 -1.39 -3.05 -3.55
CA ALA A 167 -1.86 -3.83 -4.70
C ALA A 167 -2.50 -2.98 -5.79
N ALA A 168 -3.32 -1.99 -5.40
CA ALA A 168 -4.09 -1.16 -6.30
C ALA A 168 -3.17 -0.51 -7.35
N GLY A 169 -3.55 -0.61 -8.63
CA GLY A 169 -2.77 -0.09 -9.75
C GLY A 169 -1.45 -0.81 -10.03
N ARG A 170 -1.14 -1.91 -9.32
CA ARG A 170 0.07 -2.73 -9.56
C ARG A 170 -0.25 -4.16 -9.95
N VAL A 171 -1.26 -4.74 -9.34
CA VAL A 171 -1.73 -6.10 -9.60
C VAL A 171 -3.24 -6.09 -9.82
N GLU A 172 -3.69 -6.92 -10.75
CA GLU A 172 -5.11 -7.18 -10.94
C GLU A 172 -5.62 -8.14 -9.87
N LEU A 173 -6.76 -7.81 -9.27
CA LEU A 173 -7.38 -8.61 -8.22
C LEU A 173 -8.88 -8.64 -8.42
N ALA A 174 -9.46 -9.84 -8.34
CA ALA A 174 -10.90 -10.00 -8.31
C ALA A 174 -11.41 -9.67 -6.90
N LEU A 175 -11.81 -8.41 -6.71
CA LEU A 175 -12.22 -7.89 -5.40
C LEU A 175 -13.73 -7.74 -5.27
N ALA A 176 -14.55 -8.19 -6.22
CA ALA A 176 -15.99 -7.96 -6.22
C ALA A 176 -16.65 -8.43 -4.90
N ASP A 177 -16.29 -9.61 -4.42
CA ASP A 177 -16.91 -10.26 -3.26
C ASP A 177 -16.31 -9.84 -1.91
N ALA A 178 -15.27 -8.98 -1.89
CA ALA A 178 -14.72 -8.50 -0.62
C ALA A 178 -15.77 -7.64 0.11
N ALA A 179 -15.95 -7.86 1.41
CA ALA A 179 -16.87 -7.05 2.20
C ALA A 179 -16.45 -5.58 2.18
N THR A 180 -15.15 -5.32 2.34
CA THR A 180 -14.57 -3.99 2.24
C THR A 180 -13.17 -4.00 1.63
N VAL A 181 -12.77 -2.89 1.00
CA VAL A 181 -11.42 -2.71 0.41
C VAL A 181 -10.84 -1.35 0.78
N ALA A 182 -9.64 -1.31 1.37
CA ALA A 182 -8.93 -0.07 1.66
C ALA A 182 -7.99 0.36 0.54
N LEU A 183 -8.00 1.65 0.23
CA LEU A 183 -7.21 2.27 -0.84
C LEU A 183 -6.55 3.57 -0.37
N THR A 184 -5.47 3.95 -1.06
CA THR A 184 -4.74 5.20 -0.78
C THR A 184 -4.22 5.83 -2.07
N ALA A 185 -4.26 7.15 -2.17
CA ALA A 185 -3.89 7.84 -3.40
C ALA A 185 -2.37 7.95 -3.62
N HIS A 186 -1.61 8.28 -2.56
CA HIS A 186 -0.18 8.59 -2.67
C HIS A 186 0.71 7.43 -3.16
N LYS A 187 0.27 6.17 -3.04
CA LYS A 187 0.99 5.02 -3.60
C LYS A 187 0.78 4.84 -5.11
N LEU A 188 -0.20 5.54 -5.69
CA LEU A 188 -0.48 5.62 -7.12
C LEU A 188 0.13 6.89 -7.77
N GLY A 189 0.87 7.70 -7.00
CA GLY A 189 1.30 9.02 -7.42
C GLY A 189 0.20 10.09 -7.34
N GLY A 190 -0.83 9.83 -6.52
CA GLY A 190 -1.84 10.80 -6.11
C GLY A 190 -1.40 11.65 -4.91
N PRO A 191 -2.25 12.57 -4.42
CA PRO A 191 -1.95 13.37 -3.24
C PRO A 191 -1.91 12.53 -1.96
N VAL A 192 -1.12 12.97 -0.98
CA VAL A 192 -1.22 12.47 0.41
C VAL A 192 -2.47 13.05 1.09
N GLY A 193 -2.92 12.41 2.17
CA GLY A 193 -4.06 12.89 2.95
C GLY A 193 -5.44 12.49 2.41
N ILE A 194 -5.49 11.63 1.39
CA ILE A 194 -6.73 11.02 0.92
C ILE A 194 -6.60 9.53 0.59
N GLY A 195 -7.65 8.79 0.91
CA GLY A 195 -7.85 7.39 0.56
C GLY A 195 -9.34 7.09 0.39
N ALA A 196 -9.66 5.81 0.27
CA ALA A 196 -11.04 5.37 0.19
C ALA A 196 -11.24 4.01 0.86
N LEU A 197 -12.43 3.82 1.41
CA LEU A 197 -12.98 2.52 1.77
C LEU A 197 -14.06 2.16 0.75
N SER A 198 -13.87 1.08 0.01
CA SER A 198 -14.93 0.51 -0.83
C SER A 198 -15.74 -0.49 -0.01
N LEU A 199 -17.06 -0.43 -0.11
CA LEU A 199 -18.03 -1.36 0.48
C LEU A 199 -18.66 -2.24 -0.62
N CYS A 200 -19.16 -3.44 -0.30
CA CYS A 200 -19.74 -4.37 -1.28
C CYS A 200 -21.11 -3.89 -1.75
N ASP A 201 -22.03 -3.65 -0.80
CA ASP A 201 -23.27 -2.93 -1.00
C ASP A 201 -23.72 -2.32 0.33
N GLY A 202 -24.16 -1.05 0.29
CA GLY A 202 -24.74 -0.34 1.43
C GLY A 202 -26.23 -0.61 1.50
N ASP A 203 -26.79 -0.97 2.65
CA ASP A 203 -27.10 0.01 3.70
C ASP A 203 -26.74 -0.44 5.13
N GLY A 204 -26.04 -1.59 5.27
CA GLY A 204 -25.79 -2.21 6.57
C GLY A 204 -24.45 -1.84 7.24
N PHE A 205 -23.47 -1.33 6.49
CA PHE A 205 -22.15 -1.08 7.09
C PHE A 205 -22.17 0.16 8.01
N PRO A 206 -21.73 0.06 9.27
CA PRO A 206 -21.80 1.17 10.22
C PRO A 206 -21.05 2.41 9.75
N ALA A 207 -21.55 3.58 10.14
CA ALA A 207 -20.87 4.84 9.86
C ALA A 207 -19.46 4.87 10.48
N LEU A 208 -18.51 5.33 9.69
CA LEU A 208 -17.11 5.51 10.06
C LEU A 208 -16.97 6.69 11.02
N ILE A 209 -17.57 7.82 10.64
CA ILE A 209 -17.62 9.04 11.44
C ILE A 209 -19.03 9.57 11.25
N GLY A 210 -19.73 9.88 12.35
CA GLY A 210 -21.09 10.41 12.28
C GLY A 210 -21.14 11.73 11.48
N GLY A 211 -22.23 11.95 10.75
CA GLY A 211 -22.42 13.13 9.90
C GLY A 211 -23.13 12.75 8.61
N ALA A 212 -23.69 13.74 7.90
CA ALA A 212 -24.46 13.49 6.67
C ALA A 212 -23.58 13.26 5.43
N GLN A 213 -22.30 13.64 5.48
CA GLN A 213 -21.37 13.52 4.36
C GLN A 213 -21.07 12.04 4.04
N GLU A 214 -20.60 11.80 2.81
CA GLU A 214 -20.36 10.45 2.28
C GLU A 214 -21.58 9.53 2.49
N ARG A 215 -22.79 10.07 2.27
CA ARG A 215 -24.08 9.36 2.40
C ARG A 215 -24.32 8.80 3.80
N GLY A 216 -23.97 9.58 4.82
CA GLY A 216 -24.10 9.17 6.22
C GLY A 216 -22.96 8.28 6.74
N ARG A 217 -21.98 7.96 5.90
CA ARG A 217 -20.93 6.98 6.25
C ARG A 217 -19.69 7.64 6.84
N ARG A 218 -19.34 8.87 6.47
CA ARG A 218 -18.14 9.54 6.99
C ARG A 218 -18.35 11.04 7.02
N GLY A 219 -18.60 11.57 8.21
CA GLY A 219 -18.80 12.99 8.45
C GLY A 219 -17.56 13.86 8.21
N GLY A 220 -17.81 15.14 7.96
CA GLY A 220 -16.80 16.16 7.65
C GLY A 220 -16.85 16.59 6.19
N THR A 221 -16.56 17.86 5.93
CA THR A 221 -16.57 18.42 4.55
C THR A 221 -15.63 17.60 3.66
N PRO A 222 -16.11 17.06 2.52
CA PRO A 222 -15.28 16.23 1.65
C PRO A 222 -14.11 17.00 1.05
N ASP A 223 -12.93 16.37 1.02
CA ASP A 223 -11.77 16.89 0.30
C ASP A 223 -11.91 16.61 -1.21
N VAL A 224 -12.63 17.51 -1.88
CA VAL A 224 -12.88 17.42 -3.33
C VAL A 224 -11.57 17.54 -4.13
N ILE A 225 -10.61 18.34 -3.67
CA ILE A 225 -9.33 18.53 -4.39
C ILE A 225 -8.53 17.22 -4.32
N GLY A 226 -8.44 16.64 -3.13
CA GLY A 226 -7.84 15.32 -2.94
C GLY A 226 -8.56 14.26 -3.77
N ALA A 227 -9.90 14.26 -3.81
CA ALA A 227 -10.69 13.27 -4.56
C ALA A 227 -10.42 13.35 -6.06
N VAL A 228 -10.39 14.57 -6.63
CA VAL A 228 -10.01 14.80 -8.03
C VAL A 228 -8.58 14.31 -8.31
N GLY A 229 -7.64 14.57 -7.41
CA GLY A 229 -6.27 14.08 -7.53
C GLY A 229 -6.17 12.55 -7.46
N PHE A 230 -6.91 11.93 -6.55
CA PHE A 230 -6.99 10.47 -6.43
C PHE A 230 -7.59 9.86 -7.70
N ALA A 231 -8.68 10.42 -8.22
CA ALA A 231 -9.29 10.00 -9.48
C ALA A 231 -8.33 10.07 -10.66
N ALA A 232 -7.56 11.16 -10.79
CA ALA A 232 -6.54 11.30 -11.81
C ALA A 232 -5.45 10.22 -11.68
N ALA A 233 -5.01 9.90 -10.46
CA ALA A 233 -4.05 8.83 -10.21
C ALA A 233 -4.61 7.45 -10.57
N CYS A 234 -5.89 7.18 -10.26
CA CYS A 234 -6.58 5.96 -10.65
C CYS A 234 -6.65 5.82 -12.18
N ARG A 235 -7.03 6.88 -12.91
CA ARG A 235 -7.05 6.87 -14.38
C ARG A 235 -5.67 6.60 -14.96
N ALA A 236 -4.63 7.26 -14.44
CA ALA A 236 -3.26 7.04 -14.87
C ALA A 236 -2.78 5.61 -14.60
N ALA A 237 -3.13 5.03 -13.45
CA ALA A 237 -2.80 3.66 -13.11
C ALA A 237 -3.48 2.65 -14.06
N ILE A 238 -4.77 2.83 -14.35
CA ILE A 238 -5.52 1.98 -15.30
C ILE A 238 -4.92 2.09 -16.70
N GLN A 239 -4.68 3.30 -17.19
CA GLN A 239 -4.16 3.55 -18.55
C GLN A 239 -2.76 2.97 -18.76
N ARG A 240 -1.95 2.86 -17.71
CA ARG A 240 -0.55 2.42 -17.78
C ARG A 240 -0.33 0.99 -17.29
N ALA A 241 -1.38 0.29 -16.86
CA ALA A 241 -1.27 -0.96 -16.11
C ALA A 241 -0.32 -1.97 -16.79
N GLU A 242 -0.59 -2.33 -18.05
CA GLU A 242 0.21 -3.33 -18.77
C GLU A 242 1.68 -2.90 -18.95
N VAL A 243 1.90 -1.72 -19.55
CA VAL A 243 3.25 -1.20 -19.86
C VAL A 243 4.08 -0.99 -18.59
N ALA A 244 3.49 -0.40 -17.55
CA ALA A 244 4.18 -0.19 -16.28
C ALA A 244 4.50 -1.52 -15.57
N SER A 245 3.59 -2.49 -15.65
CA SER A 245 3.78 -3.82 -15.06
C SER A 245 4.92 -4.57 -15.75
N GLU A 246 4.99 -4.54 -17.08
CA GLU A 246 6.08 -5.17 -17.84
C GLU A 246 7.43 -4.49 -17.59
N HIS A 247 7.47 -3.16 -17.65
CA HIS A 247 8.68 -2.39 -17.36
C HIS A 247 9.24 -2.71 -15.97
N ARG A 248 8.38 -2.69 -14.96
CA ARG A 248 8.77 -3.01 -13.57
C ARG A 248 9.26 -4.45 -13.42
N ARG A 249 8.65 -5.43 -14.08
CA ARG A 249 9.14 -6.82 -14.08
C ARG A 249 10.57 -6.92 -14.63
N ARG A 250 10.86 -6.24 -15.75
CA ARG A 250 12.22 -6.21 -16.31
C ARG A 250 13.23 -5.59 -15.35
N LEU A 251 12.83 -4.52 -14.64
CA LEU A 251 13.66 -3.91 -13.61
C LEU A 251 13.87 -4.83 -12.41
N ASP A 252 12.82 -5.52 -11.96
CA ASP A 252 12.91 -6.51 -10.87
C ASP A 252 13.85 -7.65 -11.23
N ASP A 253 13.74 -8.23 -12.42
CA ASP A 253 14.61 -9.32 -12.88
C ASP A 253 16.08 -8.88 -12.91
N HIS A 254 16.34 -7.67 -13.44
CA HIS A 254 17.67 -7.09 -13.50
C HIS A 254 18.24 -6.81 -12.10
N LEU A 255 17.44 -6.19 -11.23
CA LEU A 255 17.81 -5.92 -9.84
C LEU A 255 18.11 -7.21 -9.08
N ARG A 256 17.23 -8.21 -9.17
CA ARG A 256 17.36 -9.51 -8.47
C ARG A 256 18.59 -10.27 -8.92
N SER A 257 18.88 -10.29 -10.22
CA SER A 257 20.10 -10.90 -10.76
C SER A 257 21.35 -10.24 -10.16
N GLY A 258 21.39 -8.90 -10.14
CA GLY A 258 22.49 -8.14 -9.55
C GLY A 258 22.62 -8.36 -8.03
N LEU A 259 21.51 -8.37 -7.30
CA LEU A 259 21.48 -8.64 -5.87
C LEU A 259 22.02 -10.04 -5.54
N THR A 260 21.60 -11.06 -6.28
CA THR A 260 22.10 -12.43 -6.13
C THR A 260 23.61 -12.49 -6.39
N ALA A 261 24.11 -11.79 -7.41
CA ALA A 261 25.55 -11.73 -7.69
C ALA A 261 26.36 -11.04 -6.58
N LEU A 262 25.72 -10.14 -5.81
CA LEU A 262 26.29 -9.47 -4.64
C LEU A 262 26.15 -10.27 -3.33
N GLY A 263 25.59 -11.49 -3.38
CA GLY A 263 25.39 -12.34 -2.21
C GLY A 263 24.20 -11.95 -1.33
N ALA A 264 23.25 -11.17 -1.85
CA ALA A 264 21.99 -10.90 -1.16
C ALA A 264 21.08 -12.14 -1.16
N ALA A 265 20.32 -12.31 -0.08
CA ALA A 265 19.30 -13.34 0.05
C ALA A 265 17.89 -12.75 -0.18
N PRO A 266 16.99 -13.45 -0.89
CA PRO A 266 15.62 -12.99 -1.08
C PRO A 266 14.84 -13.04 0.24
N VAL A 267 13.97 -12.06 0.46
CA VAL A 267 12.96 -12.11 1.53
C VAL A 267 11.59 -12.40 0.91
N GLY A 268 10.99 -13.53 1.30
CA GLY A 268 9.75 -14.04 0.72
C GLY A 268 9.91 -14.60 -0.70
N ALA A 269 8.81 -15.01 -1.31
CA ALA A 269 8.81 -15.57 -2.66
C ALA A 269 8.85 -14.46 -3.73
N TRP A 270 10.05 -14.10 -4.21
CA TRP A 270 10.24 -13.18 -5.34
C TRP A 270 9.41 -13.55 -6.59
N ALA A 271 9.14 -14.83 -6.81
CA ALA A 271 8.31 -15.29 -7.93
C ALA A 271 6.83 -14.89 -7.81
N ARG A 272 6.37 -14.49 -6.61
CA ARG A 272 4.98 -14.13 -6.31
C ARG A 272 4.85 -12.70 -5.79
N THR A 273 5.75 -11.79 -6.16
CA THR A 273 5.68 -10.38 -5.71
C THR A 273 4.99 -9.47 -6.73
N ALA A 274 4.36 -8.41 -6.25
CA ALA A 274 3.88 -7.33 -7.07
C ALA A 274 5.04 -6.66 -7.84
N PRO A 275 4.86 -6.35 -9.14
CA PRO A 275 5.91 -5.71 -9.93
C PRO A 275 6.39 -4.37 -9.34
N GLY A 276 7.71 -4.21 -9.34
CA GLY A 276 8.42 -3.03 -8.87
C GLY A 276 8.63 -3.02 -7.36
N THR A 277 8.65 -4.19 -6.71
CA THR A 277 9.03 -4.33 -5.31
C THR A 277 9.93 -5.56 -5.15
N THR A 278 11.13 -5.32 -4.62
CA THR A 278 12.09 -6.39 -4.29
C THR A 278 12.60 -6.15 -2.87
N CYS A 279 12.45 -7.18 -2.02
CA CYS A 279 12.94 -7.18 -0.64
C CYS A 279 14.03 -8.25 -0.48
N PHE A 280 15.12 -7.90 0.19
CA PHE A 280 16.28 -8.77 0.38
C PHE A 280 16.96 -8.51 1.72
N THR A 281 17.82 -9.44 2.14
CA THR A 281 18.80 -9.22 3.21
C THR A 281 20.22 -9.41 2.67
N LEU A 282 21.19 -8.83 3.38
CA LEU A 282 22.59 -9.14 3.22
C LEU A 282 23.05 -9.86 4.49
N PRO A 283 23.48 -11.14 4.41
CA PRO A 283 23.81 -11.93 5.59
C PRO A 283 24.76 -11.21 6.55
N GLY A 284 24.39 -11.14 7.83
CA GLY A 284 25.17 -10.49 8.87
C GLY A 284 25.22 -8.96 8.80
N ILE A 285 24.41 -8.31 7.95
CA ILE A 285 24.35 -6.85 7.82
C ILE A 285 22.94 -6.36 8.17
N LEU A 286 22.87 -5.38 9.07
CA LEU A 286 21.61 -4.72 9.41
C LEU A 286 21.09 -3.93 8.20
N GLY A 287 19.78 -4.03 7.93
CA GLY A 287 19.15 -3.34 6.80
C GLY A 287 19.30 -1.82 6.90
N GLU A 288 19.20 -1.26 8.11
CA GLU A 288 19.44 0.17 8.37
C GLU A 288 20.83 0.62 7.93
N THR A 289 21.87 -0.20 8.16
CA THR A 289 23.24 0.11 7.73
C THR A 289 23.32 0.18 6.21
N VAL A 290 22.65 -0.73 5.50
CA VAL A 290 22.60 -0.75 4.03
C VAL A 290 21.85 0.48 3.52
N VAL A 291 20.68 0.79 4.08
CA VAL A 291 19.87 1.95 3.71
C VAL A 291 20.64 3.25 3.91
N GLN A 292 21.34 3.42 5.04
CA GLN A 292 22.18 4.61 5.29
C GLN A 292 23.32 4.72 4.29
N ALA A 293 24.00 3.60 3.96
CA ALA A 293 25.07 3.61 2.98
C ALA A 293 24.58 3.98 1.57
N LEU A 294 23.41 3.49 1.18
CA LEU A 294 22.77 3.82 -0.10
C LEU A 294 22.26 5.27 -0.13
N ASP A 295 21.73 5.78 0.98
CA ASP A 295 21.28 7.16 1.10
C ASP A 295 22.44 8.15 0.92
N LEU A 296 23.59 7.87 1.54
CA LEU A 296 24.84 8.64 1.33
C LEU A 296 25.35 8.55 -0.12
N ALA A 297 25.04 7.46 -0.82
CA ALA A 297 25.35 7.29 -2.24
C ALA A 297 24.29 7.90 -3.18
N GLY A 298 23.24 8.53 -2.64
CA GLY A 298 22.20 9.20 -3.43
C GLY A 298 20.98 8.35 -3.78
N TYR A 299 20.80 7.17 -3.17
CA TYR A 299 19.69 6.26 -3.44
C TYR A 299 18.73 6.18 -2.26
N ALA A 300 17.48 6.60 -2.47
CA ALA A 300 16.42 6.45 -1.47
C ALA A 300 15.81 5.04 -1.56
N VAL A 301 16.06 4.22 -0.54
CA VAL A 301 15.45 2.89 -0.36
C VAL A 301 14.92 2.78 1.07
N SER A 302 14.21 1.71 1.40
CA SER A 302 13.64 1.52 2.74
C SER A 302 14.21 0.30 3.45
N SER A 303 14.15 0.30 4.77
CA SER A 303 14.35 -0.91 5.56
C SER A 303 13.01 -1.43 6.04
N GLY A 304 12.89 -2.75 6.16
CA GLY A 304 11.69 -3.39 6.68
C GLY A 304 11.29 -2.94 8.09
N ALA A 305 12.29 -2.61 8.91
CA ALA A 305 12.10 -2.10 10.27
C ALA A 305 11.60 -0.64 10.33
N ALA A 306 11.81 0.17 9.28
CA ALA A 306 11.60 1.62 9.34
C ALA A 306 10.11 2.04 9.42
N CYS A 307 9.18 1.21 8.96
CA CYS A 307 7.74 1.51 9.04
C CYS A 307 7.15 1.31 10.45
N ALA A 308 7.87 0.68 11.38
CA ALA A 308 7.45 0.49 12.76
C ALA A 308 7.68 1.77 13.59
N SER A 309 6.86 2.80 13.38
CA SER A 309 6.63 3.92 14.32
C SER A 309 7.86 4.67 14.87
N GLY A 310 9.01 4.61 14.21
CA GLY A 310 10.25 5.29 14.65
C GLY A 310 11.06 4.55 15.73
N SER A 311 10.76 3.29 16.04
CA SER A 311 11.58 2.47 16.93
C SER A 311 12.50 1.54 16.14
N VAL A 312 13.80 1.59 16.43
CA VAL A 312 14.80 0.63 15.95
C VAL A 312 14.47 -0.76 16.51
N GLY A 313 13.97 -1.66 15.67
CA GLY A 313 13.50 -2.98 16.09
C GLY A 313 13.48 -4.01 14.96
N PRO A 314 13.25 -5.29 15.26
CA PRO A 314 13.01 -6.29 14.22
C PRO A 314 11.74 -5.96 13.44
N SER A 315 11.75 -6.22 12.13
CA SER A 315 10.55 -6.13 11.29
C SER A 315 9.49 -7.12 11.81
N PRO A 316 8.26 -6.65 12.12
CA PRO A 316 7.16 -7.54 12.47
C PRO A 316 6.82 -8.53 11.35
N VAL A 317 6.96 -8.11 10.09
CA VAL A 317 6.69 -8.96 8.92
C VAL A 317 7.69 -10.11 8.85
N LEU A 318 8.99 -9.82 8.88
CA LEU A 318 10.01 -10.88 8.86
C LEU A 318 9.94 -11.77 10.11
N THR A 319 9.60 -11.19 11.26
CA THR A 319 9.40 -11.97 12.50
C THR A 319 8.23 -12.93 12.35
N ALA A 320 7.10 -12.49 11.78
CA ALA A 320 5.94 -13.33 11.51
C ALA A 320 6.24 -14.43 10.47
N MET A 321 7.15 -14.18 9.53
CA MET A 321 7.66 -15.17 8.58
C MET A 321 8.69 -16.15 9.18
N GLY A 322 9.08 -15.97 10.45
CA GLY A 322 10.14 -16.77 11.08
C GLY A 322 11.53 -16.55 10.47
N HIS A 323 11.78 -15.39 9.85
CA HIS A 323 13.05 -15.10 9.20
C HIS A 323 14.18 -14.97 10.23
N ALA A 324 15.34 -15.55 9.95
CA ALA A 324 16.48 -15.58 10.88
C ALA A 324 17.08 -14.20 11.16
N GLU A 325 16.99 -13.28 10.20
CA GLU A 325 17.54 -11.92 10.29
C GLU A 325 16.44 -10.85 10.17
N PRO A 326 15.54 -10.70 11.16
CA PRO A 326 14.39 -9.80 11.05
C PRO A 326 14.77 -8.30 11.05
N ARG A 327 16.06 -7.98 11.27
CA ARG A 327 16.63 -6.62 11.18
C ARG A 327 17.38 -6.38 9.87
N GLY A 328 17.48 -7.38 8.99
CA GLY A 328 18.28 -7.33 7.76
C GLY A 328 17.56 -6.81 6.53
N ALA A 329 16.23 -6.63 6.58
CA ALA A 329 15.42 -6.31 5.40
C ALA A 329 15.75 -4.95 4.79
N VAL A 330 15.99 -4.97 3.48
CA VAL A 330 16.09 -3.82 2.60
C VAL A 330 15.08 -3.98 1.48
N ARG A 331 14.26 -2.94 1.25
CA ARG A 331 13.26 -2.90 0.19
C ARG A 331 13.62 -1.84 -0.83
N VAL A 332 13.68 -2.28 -2.09
CA VAL A 332 13.78 -1.43 -3.27
C VAL A 332 12.44 -1.49 -3.98
N SER A 333 11.88 -0.34 -4.33
CA SER A 333 10.60 -0.26 -5.03
C SER A 333 10.59 0.79 -6.12
N ALA A 334 10.38 0.34 -7.36
CA ALA A 334 10.45 1.12 -8.58
C ALA A 334 9.13 1.87 -8.87
N GLY A 335 9.28 3.07 -9.41
CA GLY A 335 8.19 3.89 -9.90
C GLY A 335 7.98 3.77 -11.40
N PRO A 336 6.99 4.49 -11.97
CA PRO A 336 6.74 4.50 -13.41
C PRO A 336 7.93 5.05 -14.24
N GLY A 337 8.70 5.98 -13.68
CA GLY A 337 9.84 6.62 -14.35
C GLY A 337 11.20 6.01 -14.03
N THR A 338 11.27 4.96 -13.20
CA THR A 338 12.54 4.33 -12.84
C THR A 338 13.20 3.72 -14.07
N THR A 339 14.51 3.90 -14.21
CA THR A 339 15.29 3.45 -15.36
C THR A 339 16.21 2.28 -15.01
N ARG A 340 16.69 1.57 -16.03
CA ARG A 340 17.70 0.53 -15.85
C ARG A 340 19.01 1.09 -15.30
N ASP A 341 19.42 2.28 -15.76
CA ASP A 341 20.66 2.94 -15.33
C ASP A 341 20.64 3.31 -13.84
N GLU A 342 19.46 3.67 -13.32
CA GLU A 342 19.26 3.89 -11.88
C GLU A 342 19.43 2.60 -11.07
N ILE A 343 18.98 1.46 -11.60
CA ILE A 343 19.19 0.14 -10.97
C ILE A 343 20.67 -0.28 -11.07
N ASP A 344 21.32 -0.07 -12.21
CA ASP A 344 22.75 -0.31 -12.39
C ASP A 344 23.59 0.49 -11.38
N GLY A 345 23.26 1.78 -11.21
CA GLY A 345 23.91 2.64 -10.25
C GLY A 345 23.69 2.21 -8.80
N LEU A 346 22.46 1.78 -8.44
CA LEU A 346 22.15 1.23 -7.12
C LEU A 346 23.02 -0.01 -6.83
N LEU A 347 23.08 -0.95 -7.78
CA LEU A 347 23.87 -2.18 -7.66
C LEU A 347 25.37 -1.88 -7.53
N ALA A 348 25.88 -0.91 -8.30
CA ALA A 348 27.27 -0.46 -8.19
C ALA A 348 27.57 0.17 -6.81
N ALA A 349 26.67 1.01 -6.30
CA ALA A 349 26.80 1.62 -4.97
C ALA A 349 26.79 0.55 -3.86
N LEU A 350 25.89 -0.43 -3.97
CA LEU A 350 25.82 -1.57 -3.04
C LEU A 350 27.09 -2.42 -3.08
N GLY A 351 27.59 -2.76 -4.28
CA GLY A 351 28.84 -3.50 -4.44
C GLY A 351 30.05 -2.76 -3.86
N ALA A 352 30.14 -1.44 -4.07
CA ALA A 352 31.19 -0.62 -3.48
C ALA A 352 31.11 -0.57 -1.94
N PHE A 353 29.91 -0.52 -1.38
CA PHE A 353 29.69 -0.62 0.07
C PHE A 353 30.20 -1.97 0.62
N LEU A 354 29.83 -3.08 -0.03
CA LEU A 354 30.26 -4.42 0.38
C LEU A 354 31.79 -4.58 0.31
N ALA A 355 32.42 -4.13 -0.78
CA ALA A 355 33.87 -4.22 -0.95
C ALA A 355 34.66 -3.46 0.13
N ARG A 356 34.22 -2.26 0.51
CA ARG A 356 34.84 -1.50 1.61
C ARG A 356 34.73 -2.22 2.95
N ARG A 357 33.60 -2.90 3.18
CA ARG A 357 33.35 -3.67 4.40
C ARG A 357 34.27 -4.87 4.47
N SER A 358 34.43 -5.61 3.38
CA SER A 358 35.35 -6.77 3.31
C SER A 358 36.82 -6.40 3.50
N ALA A 359 37.22 -5.17 3.17
CA ALA A 359 38.60 -4.68 3.38
C ALA A 359 38.87 -4.19 4.82
N SER A 360 37.83 -4.05 5.64
CA SER A 360 37.93 -3.57 7.04
C SER A 360 37.94 -4.69 8.08
N TYR A 361 37.89 -5.95 7.63
CA TYR A 361 38.02 -7.18 8.42
C TYR A 361 39.18 -8.00 7.89
#